data_AF-A0A9E1N0T3-F1
#
_entry.id   AF-A0A9E1N0T3-F1
#
_cell.length_a   1.000
_cell.length_b   1.000
_cell.length_c   1.000
_cell.angle_alpha   90.00
_cell.angle_beta   90.00
_cell.angle_gamma   90.00
#
_symmetry.space_group_name_H-M   'P 1'
#
loop_
_entity.id
_entity.type
_entity.pdbx_description
1 polymer ?
#
loop_
_entity_poly.entity_id
_entity_poly.type
_entity_poly.pdbx_seq_one_letter_code
_entity_poly.pdbx_strand_id
1 'polypeptide(L)' 'MAFPEPRRYTPLRSPYQAPVRGTLLANRYALLSVSDKNGLVPFARQLCDAGFVILSTGGTAKTLAAGGVAVPPVDRMTNP' A
#
# COMPACT_ATOMS: atom_id res chain seq x y z
N MET A 1 22.62 -6.81 -35.52
CA MET A 1 22.70 -6.75 -34.04
C MET A 1 21.45 -7.43 -33.49
N ALA A 2 21.59 -8.61 -32.91
CA ALA A 2 20.47 -9.34 -32.32
C ALA A 2 20.29 -8.91 -30.85
N PHE A 3 19.06 -8.63 -30.43
CA PHE A 3 18.75 -8.45 -29.01
C PHE A 3 19.01 -9.77 -28.26
N PRO A 4 19.60 -9.73 -27.05
CA PRO A 4 19.75 -10.94 -26.27
C PRO A 4 18.37 -11.52 -25.96
N GLU A 5 18.25 -12.85 -26.06
CA GLU A 5 17.04 -13.60 -25.68
C GLU A 5 16.52 -13.13 -24.31
N PRO A 6 15.21 -12.85 -24.16
CA PRO A 6 14.66 -12.49 -22.87
C PRO A 6 14.93 -13.65 -21.90
N ARG A 7 15.60 -13.36 -20.78
CA ARG A 7 15.84 -14.37 -19.75
C ARG A 7 14.49 -14.95 -19.35
N ARG A 8 14.29 -16.24 -19.63
CA ARG A 8 13.08 -16.97 -19.22
C ARG A 8 12.89 -16.76 -17.72
N TYR A 9 11.85 -16.02 -17.35
CA TYR A 9 11.46 -15.88 -15.97
C TYR A 9 11.02 -17.26 -15.48
N THR A 10 11.89 -17.93 -14.74
CA THR A 10 11.47 -19.08 -13.94
C THR A 10 10.80 -18.46 -12.72
N PRO A 11 9.48 -18.61 -12.53
CA PRO A 11 8.86 -18.08 -11.33
C PRO A 11 9.54 -18.72 -10.14
N LEU A 12 10.28 -17.90 -9.38
CA LEU A 12 10.67 -18.26 -8.02
C LEU A 12 9.36 -18.64 -7.35
N ARG A 13 9.24 -19.88 -6.86
CA ARG A 13 8.08 -20.30 -6.07
C ARG A 13 7.86 -19.19 -5.05
N SER A 14 6.73 -18.49 -5.16
CA SER A 14 6.45 -17.37 -4.27
C SER A 14 6.61 -17.88 -2.85
N PRO A 15 7.59 -17.38 -2.06
CA PRO A 15 7.67 -17.74 -0.64
C PRO A 15 6.42 -17.25 0.10
N TYR A 16 5.64 -16.37 -0.52
CA TYR A 16 4.31 -15.98 -0.08
C TYR A 16 3.25 -16.96 -0.58
N GLN A 17 3.13 -18.09 0.11
CA GLN A 17 1.89 -18.85 0.15
C GLN A 17 1.11 -18.40 1.38
N ALA A 18 0.26 -17.38 1.23
CA ALA A 18 -0.59 -16.95 2.33
C ALA A 18 -1.58 -18.07 2.68
N PRO A 19 -1.84 -18.31 3.97
CA PRO A 19 -2.81 -19.32 4.40
C PRO A 19 -4.21 -18.91 3.91
N VAL A 20 -4.75 -19.64 2.93
CA VAL A 20 -6.15 -19.54 2.51
C VAL A 20 -7.02 -20.48 3.33
N ARG A 21 -7.04 -20.31 4.66
CA ARG A 21 -8.03 -20.96 5.52
C ARG A 21 -8.41 -20.06 6.69
N GLY A 22 -9.69 -19.66 6.70
CA GLY A 22 -10.35 -18.97 7.80
C GLY A 22 -10.37 -17.45 7.65
N THR A 23 -11.57 -16.88 7.63
CA THR A 23 -11.84 -15.43 7.69
C THR A 23 -11.27 -14.81 8.96
N LEU A 24 -9.97 -14.48 8.95
CA LEU A 24 -9.31 -13.65 9.96
C LEU A 24 -8.91 -12.33 9.27
N LEU A 25 -9.89 -11.43 9.19
CA LEU A 25 -9.78 -9.98 8.96
C LEU A 25 -8.58 -9.53 8.13
N ALA A 26 -8.59 -9.78 6.82
CA ALA A 26 -7.64 -9.14 5.91
C ALA A 26 -7.91 -7.62 5.94
N ASN A 27 -7.08 -6.87 6.66
CA ASN A 27 -7.14 -5.42 6.66
C ASN A 27 -7.08 -4.93 5.20
N ARG A 28 -8.05 -4.09 4.81
CA ARG A 28 -8.07 -3.47 3.49
C ARG A 28 -7.07 -2.32 3.51
N TYR A 29 -5.98 -2.43 2.77
CA TYR A 29 -4.97 -1.39 2.68
C TYR A 29 -5.19 -0.52 1.44
N ALA A 30 -5.01 0.80 1.57
CA ALA A 30 -5.02 1.74 0.45
C ALA A 30 -3.70 2.50 0.41
N LEU A 31 -2.92 2.31 -0.66
CA LEU A 31 -1.67 3.05 -0.90
C LEU A 31 -1.99 4.37 -1.61
N LEU A 32 -1.70 5.50 -0.96
CA LEU A 32 -1.87 6.83 -1.53
C LEU A 32 -0.51 7.45 -1.87
N SER A 33 -0.31 7.76 -3.16
CA SER A 33 0.88 8.45 -3.67
C SER A 33 0.46 9.37 -4.79
N VAL A 34 0.25 10.65 -4.46
CA VAL A 34 -0.30 11.65 -5.39
C VAL A 34 0.52 12.94 -5.34
N SER A 35 0.71 13.55 -6.51
CA SER A 35 1.41 14.82 -6.65
C SER A 35 0.49 15.99 -6.26
N ASP A 36 -0.71 16.04 -6.83
CA ASP A 36 -1.77 16.96 -6.43
C ASP A 36 -2.44 16.46 -5.13
N LYS A 37 -2.59 17.38 -4.18
CA LYS A 37 -3.09 17.10 -2.84
C LYS A 37 -4.44 17.75 -2.59
N ASN A 38 -5.00 18.39 -3.61
CA ASN A 38 -6.33 18.96 -3.54
C ASN A 38 -7.35 17.85 -3.23
N GLY A 39 -8.17 18.05 -2.19
CA GLY A 39 -9.15 17.06 -1.74
C GLY A 39 -8.59 15.76 -1.15
N LEU A 40 -7.27 15.61 -0.98
CA LEU A 40 -6.65 14.36 -0.51
C LEU A 40 -7.10 13.96 0.91
N VAL A 41 -7.14 14.93 1.84
CA VAL A 41 -7.53 14.69 3.24
C VAL A 41 -8.98 14.19 3.37
N PRO A 42 -10.00 14.88 2.81
CA PRO A 42 -11.38 14.37 2.90
C PRO A 42 -11.55 13.02 2.19
N PHE A 43 -10.86 12.78 1.07
CA PHE A 43 -10.87 11.48 0.41
C PHE A 43 -10.32 10.36 1.30
N ALA A 44 -9.16 10.59 1.93
CA ALA A 44 -8.54 9.61 2.81
C ALA A 44 -9.37 9.31 4.06
N ARG A 45 -10.10 10.32 4.58
CA ARG A 45 -11.06 10.10 5.68
C ARG A 45 -12.19 9.16 5.28
N GLN A 46 -12.79 9.37 4.11
CA GLN A 46 -13.84 8.48 3.60
C GLN A 46 -13.35 7.03 3.42
N LEU A 47 -12.09 6.85 3.01
CA LEU A 47 -11.46 5.53 2.96
C LEU A 47 -11.30 4.91 4.36
N CYS A 48 -10.85 5.68 5.35
CA CYS A 48 -10.80 5.22 6.74
C CYS A 48 -12.20 4.82 7.26
N ASP A 49 -13.23 5.61 6.96
CA ASP A 49 -14.62 5.32 7.34
C ASP A 49 -15.13 4.04 6.66
N ALA A 50 -14.67 3.77 5.44
CA ALA A 50 -14.92 2.51 4.72
C ALA A 50 -14.07 1.32 5.23
N GLY A 51 -13.28 1.51 6.29
CA GLY A 51 -12.46 0.47 6.92
C GLY A 51 -11.15 0.19 6.20
N PHE A 52 -10.60 1.18 5.47
CA PHE A 52 -9.26 1.07 4.90
C PHE A 52 -8.19 1.60 5.87
N VAL A 53 -7.05 0.94 5.86
CA VAL A 53 -5.80 1.42 6.46
C VAL A 53 -5.00 2.16 5.39
N ILE A 54 -4.74 3.45 5.62
CA ILE A 54 -4.03 4.30 4.66
C ILE A 54 -2.52 4.08 4.79
N LEU A 55 -1.88 3.70 3.69
CA LEU A 55 -0.43 3.62 3.57
C LEU A 55 0.05 4.76 2.68
N SER A 56 1.10 5.45 3.10
CA SER A 56 1.73 6.48 2.28
C SER A 56 3.15 6.76 2.78
N THR A 57 4.01 7.25 1.91
CA THR A 57 5.36 7.74 2.25
C THR A 57 5.56 9.15 1.68
N GLY A 58 6.62 9.83 2.13
CA GLY A 58 7.03 11.12 1.57
C GLY A 58 6.00 12.25 1.74
N GLY A 59 5.79 13.03 0.69
CA GLY A 59 4.97 14.25 0.75
C GLY A 59 3.48 14.00 0.99
N THR A 60 2.92 12.92 0.44
CA THR A 60 1.51 12.54 0.62
C THR A 60 1.25 12.17 2.08
N ALA A 61 2.14 11.39 2.71
CA ALA A 61 2.04 11.03 4.13
C ALA A 61 2.04 12.26 5.05
N LYS A 62 2.92 13.24 4.78
CA LYS A 62 2.98 14.51 5.55
C LYS A 62 1.67 15.28 5.48
N THR A 63 1.08 15.40 4.29
CA THR A 63 -0.19 16.12 4.11
C THR A 63 -1.35 15.43 4.80
N LEU A 64 -1.41 14.09 4.73
CA LEU A 64 -2.42 13.29 5.42
C LEU A 64 -2.31 13.44 6.94
N ALA A 65 -1.09 13.33 7.48
CA ALA A 65 -0.84 13.50 8.91
C ALA A 65 -1.20 14.91 9.40
N ALA A 66 -0.84 15.96 8.64
CA ALA A 66 -1.24 17.34 8.94
C ALA A 66 -2.76 17.55 8.92
N GLY A 67 -3.48 16.78 8.09
CA GLY A 67 -4.94 16.73 8.06
C GLY A 67 -5.59 15.84 9.12
N GLY A 68 -4.82 15.29 10.06
CA GLY A 68 -5.31 14.40 11.12
C GLY A 68 -5.69 12.99 10.66
N VAL A 69 -5.23 12.55 9.48
CA VAL A 69 -5.43 11.18 8.99
C VAL A 69 -4.30 10.30 9.50
N ALA A 70 -4.65 9.15 10.10
CA ALA A 70 -3.67 8.18 10.55
C ALA A 70 -3.00 7.49 9.36
N VAL A 71 -1.67 7.62 9.25
CA VAL A 71 -0.85 6.95 8.25
C VAL A 71 0.22 6.12 8.99
N PRO A 72 0.02 4.80 9.15
CA PRO A 72 1.02 3.95 9.78
C PRO A 72 2.32 3.98 8.96
N PRO A 73 3.49 3.98 9.62
CA PRO A 73 4.77 3.88 8.92
C PRO A 73 4.85 2.56 8.16
N VAL A 74 5.30 2.62 6.90
CA VAL A 74 5.41 1.44 6.02
C VAL A 74 6.39 0.40 6.55
N ASP A 75 7.39 0.80 7.35
CA ASP A 75 8.34 -0.11 8.00
C ASP A 75 7.66 -1.10 8.97
N ARG A 76 6.51 -0.72 9.55
CA ARG A 76 5.68 -1.64 10.35
C ARG A 76 5.01 -2.72 9.51
N MET A 77 4.98 -2.57 8.19
CA MET A 77 4.33 -3.50 7.25
C MET A 77 5.34 -4.42 6.55
N THR A 78 6.61 -4.03 6.46
CA THR A 78 7.65 -4.78 5.72
C THR A 78 8.54 -5.66 6.59
N ASN A 79 8.50 -5.52 7.92
CA ASN A 79 9.25 -6.37 8.85
C ASN A 79 8.32 -6.91 9.96
N PRO A 80 7.80 -8.15 9.83
CA PRO A 80 6.94 -8.76 10.83
C PRO A 80 7.68 -9.16 12.12
#